data_AF-A0A084XV05-F1
#
_entry.id   AF-A0A084XV05-F1
#
_cell.length_a   1.000
_cell.length_b   1.000
_cell.length_c   1.000
_cell.angle_alpha   90.00
_cell.angle_beta   90.00
_cell.angle_gamma   90.00
#
_symmetry.space_group_name_H-M   'P 1'
#
loop_
_entity.id
_entity.type
_entity.pdbx_description
1 polymer ?
#
loop_
_entity_poly.entity_id
_entity_poly.type
_entity_poly.pdbx_seq_one_letter_code
_entity_poly.pdbx_strand_id
1 'polypeptide(L)' 'MTLAEMIYEHSQRLPEPAAREALDFIEFLAQRYGVAPKGERDELAPAQREALERLSVIRVPFGGAKPILSRNSFYDDARA' A
#
# COMPACT_ATOMS: atom_id res chain seq x y z
N MET A 1 -9.16 20.84 -13.30
CA MET A 1 -9.68 19.97 -12.23
C MET A 1 -10.18 18.69 -12.87
N THR A 2 -9.65 17.54 -12.47
CA THR A 2 -10.04 16.21 -12.94
C THR A 2 -11.18 15.63 -12.08
N LEU A 3 -11.82 14.56 -12.55
CA LEU A 3 -12.88 13.88 -11.79
C LEU A 3 -12.35 13.31 -10.46
N ALA A 4 -11.13 12.77 -10.46
CA ALA A 4 -10.49 12.27 -9.25
C ALA A 4 -10.23 13.39 -8.23
N GLU A 5 -9.78 14.56 -8.70
CA GLU A 5 -9.59 15.75 -7.86
C GLU A 5 -10.92 16.23 -7.25
N MET A 6 -12.00 16.26 -8.04
CA MET A 6 -13.34 16.61 -7.53
C MET A 6 -13.81 15.68 -6.41
N ILE A 7 -13.66 14.36 -6.60
CA ILE A 7 -14.05 13.36 -5.61
C ILE A 7 -13.23 13.52 -4.33
N TYR A 8 -11.92 13.76 -4.45
CA TYR A 8 -11.04 13.98 -3.31
C TYR A 8 -11.36 15.27 -2.53
N GLU A 9 -11.66 16.36 -3.20
CA GLU A 9 -12.05 17.60 -2.52
C GLU A 9 -13.39 17.47 -1.79
N HIS A 10 -14.34 16.73 -2.38
CA HIS A 10 -15.63 16.48 -1.74
C HIS A 10 -15.50 15.55 -0.54
N SER A 11 -14.67 14.51 -0.63
CA SER A 11 -14.47 13.56 0.48
C SER A 11 -13.85 14.21 1.71
N GLN A 12 -12.99 15.23 1.54
CA GLN A 12 -12.42 15.99 2.66
C GLN A 12 -13.45 16.75 3.50
N ARG A 13 -14.63 17.05 2.95
CA ARG A 13 -15.71 17.75 3.65
C ARG A 13 -16.70 16.80 4.32
N LEU A 14 -16.57 15.49 4.07
CA LEU A 14 -17.45 14.48 4.62
C LEU A 14 -17.03 14.11 6.06
N PRO A 15 -18.00 13.83 6.95
CA PRO A 15 -17.69 13.19 8.22
C PRO A 15 -17.16 11.77 7.97
N GLU A 16 -16.31 11.26 8.86
CA GLU A 16 -15.63 9.95 8.70
C GLU A 16 -16.57 8.80 8.27
N PRO A 17 -17.79 8.64 8.84
CA PRO A 17 -18.69 7.57 8.42
C PRO A 17 -19.09 7.66 6.93
N ALA A 18 -19.36 8.87 6.44
CA ALA A 18 -19.73 9.08 5.04
C ALA A 18 -18.53 8.95 4.09
N ALA A 19 -17.34 9.33 4.54
CA ALA A 19 -16.11 9.10 3.78
C ALA A 19 -15.83 7.59 3.61
N ARG A 20 -16.11 6.79 4.65
CA ARG A 20 -15.98 5.34 4.60
C ARG A 20 -16.97 4.70 3.63
N GLU A 21 -18.23 5.11 3.69
CA GLU A 21 -19.26 4.63 2.74
C GLU A 21 -18.90 4.95 1.28
N ALA A 22 -18.35 6.15 1.02
CA ALA A 22 -17.88 6.51 -0.31
C ALA A 22 -16.72 5.61 -0.79
N LEU A 23 -15.77 5.27 0.09
CA LEU A 23 -14.68 4.35 -0.23
C LEU A 23 -15.19 2.93 -0.51
N ASP A 24 -16.11 2.43 0.31
CA ASP A 24 -16.73 1.11 0.12
C ASP A 24 -17.48 1.03 -1.23
N PHE A 25 -18.18 2.10 -1.61
CA PHE A 25 -18.87 2.17 -2.90
C PHE A 25 -17.88 2.21 -4.08
N ILE A 26 -16.78 2.96 -3.97
CA ILE A 26 -15.72 3.00 -4.99
C ILE A 26 -15.09 1.61 -5.14
N GLU A 27 -14.80 0.92 -4.03
CA GLU A 27 -14.27 -0.45 -4.04
C GLU A 27 -15.25 -1.42 -4.72
N PHE A 28 -16.53 -1.36 -4.36
CA PHE A 28 -17.59 -2.14 -4.99
C PHE A 28 -17.64 -1.93 -6.51
N LEU A 29 -17.60 -0.68 -6.96
CA LEU A 29 -17.58 -0.37 -8.40
C LEU A 29 -16.32 -0.91 -9.06
N ALA A 30 -15.16 -0.77 -8.42
CA ALA A 30 -13.91 -1.28 -8.96
C ALA A 30 -13.94 -2.80 -9.13
N GLN A 31 -14.49 -3.54 -8.15
CA GLN A 31 -14.69 -4.99 -8.25
C GLN A 31 -15.69 -5.34 -9.37
N ARG A 32 -16.83 -4.65 -9.44
CA ARG A 32 -17.89 -4.89 -10.43
C ARG A 32 -17.41 -4.71 -11.88
N TYR A 33 -16.56 -3.72 -12.12
CA TYR A 33 -16.05 -3.41 -13.46
C TYR A 33 -14.66 -4.02 -13.74
N GLY A 34 -14.10 -4.83 -12.82
CA GLY A 34 -12.78 -5.43 -12.98
C GLY A 34 -11.63 -4.42 -12.98
N VAL A 35 -11.86 -3.23 -12.42
CA VAL A 35 -10.88 -2.13 -12.28
C VAL A 35 -10.25 -2.12 -10.89
N ALA A 36 -10.67 -3.03 -9.99
CA ALA A 36 -10.06 -3.19 -8.68
C ALA A 36 -8.54 -3.21 -8.87
N PRO A 37 -7.78 -2.32 -8.19
CA PRO A 37 -6.35 -2.54 -8.09
C PRO A 37 -6.24 -3.95 -7.56
N LYS A 38 -5.59 -4.84 -8.32
CA LYS A 38 -5.21 -6.15 -7.80
C LYS A 38 -4.56 -5.86 -6.46
N GLY A 39 -5.31 -6.08 -5.38
CA GLY A 39 -4.75 -5.98 -4.05
C GLY A 39 -3.50 -6.84 -4.10
N GLU A 40 -2.42 -6.40 -3.48
CA GLU A 40 -1.13 -7.11 -3.45
C GLU A 40 -1.21 -8.54 -2.86
N ARG A 41 -2.43 -9.06 -2.64
CA ARG A 41 -2.81 -10.45 -2.41
C ARG A 41 -3.44 -11.12 -3.62
N ASP A 42 -3.08 -10.72 -4.83
CA ASP A 42 -3.14 -11.66 -5.94
C ASP A 42 -2.46 -12.94 -5.47
N GLU A 43 -3.18 -14.05 -5.58
CA GLU A 43 -2.70 -15.38 -5.28
C GLU A 43 -1.29 -15.55 -5.84
N LEU A 44 -0.29 -15.47 -4.96
CA LEU A 44 1.11 -15.64 -5.34
C LEU A 44 1.19 -16.87 -6.23
N ALA A 45 1.84 -16.77 -7.39
CA ALA A 45 2.09 -17.96 -8.19
C ALA A 45 2.79 -19.01 -7.30
N PRO A 46 2.57 -20.32 -7.50
CA PRO A 46 3.17 -21.34 -6.63
C PRO A 46 4.69 -21.17 -6.44
N ALA A 47 5.40 -20.74 -7.50
CA ALA A 47 6.82 -20.39 -7.43
C ALA A 47 7.14 -19.19 -6.52
N GLN A 48 6.26 -18.19 -6.45
CA GLN A 48 6.43 -17.02 -5.58
C GLN A 48 6.14 -17.37 -4.11
N ARG A 49 5.19 -18.26 -3.84
CA ARG A 49 4.94 -18.79 -2.48
C ARG A 49 6.15 -19.57 -1.98
N GLU A 50 6.67 -20.48 -2.80
CA GLU A 50 7.86 -21.25 -2.48
C GLU A 50 9.09 -20.34 -2.25
N ALA A 51 9.26 -19.32 -3.09
CA ALA A 51 10.31 -18.33 -2.89
C ALA A 51 10.16 -17.57 -1.56
N LEU A 52 8.93 -17.18 -1.19
CA LEU A 52 8.66 -16.50 0.07
C LEU A 52 8.92 -17.41 1.28
N GLU A 53 8.52 -18.68 1.22
CA GLU A 53 8.84 -19.67 2.25
C GLU A 53 10.35 -19.84 2.43
N ARG A 54 11.10 -19.94 1.33
CA ARG A 54 12.58 -19.99 1.36
C ARG A 54 13.19 -18.74 1.96
N LEU A 55 12.65 -17.56 1.70
CA LEU A 55 13.13 -16.31 2.29
C LEU A 55 12.79 -16.21 3.79
N SER A 56 11.63 -16.76 4.22
CA SER A 56 11.18 -16.68 5.61
C SER A 56 12.12 -17.37 6.61
N VAL A 57 12.86 -18.39 6.15
CA VAL A 57 13.83 -19.14 6.97
C VAL A 57 15.22 -18.51 6.98
N ILE A 58 15.51 -17.56 6.09
CA ILE A 58 16.80 -16.88 6.05
C ILE A 58 16.87 -15.92 7.24
N ARG A 59 17.76 -16.24 8.18
CA ARG A 59 18.19 -15.31 9.22
C ARG A 59 19.42 -14.57 8.71
N VAL A 60 19.28 -13.26 8.46
CA VAL A 60 20.43 -12.41 8.17
C VAL A 60 21.03 -11.97 9.51
N PRO A 61 22.26 -12.42 9.86
CA PRO A 61 22.92 -11.97 11.07
C PRO A 61 23.43 -10.55 10.85
N PHE A 62 22.62 -9.56 11.21
CA PHE A 62 23.10 -8.20 11.36
C PHE A 62 23.88 -8.14 12.67
N GLY A 63 25.21 -8.27 12.62
CA GLY A 63 26.11 -8.42 13.77
C GLY A 63 26.09 -7.26 14.79
N GLY A 64 24.96 -7.02 15.45
CA GLY A 64 24.73 -5.99 16.46
C GLY A 64 24.26 -4.63 15.92
N ALA A 65 24.37 -4.37 14.62
CA ALA A 65 23.94 -3.11 14.01
C ALA A 65 22.59 -3.26 13.29
N LYS A 66 21.61 -2.38 13.58
CA LYS A 66 20.40 -2.31 12.76
C LYS A 66 20.80 -1.94 11.32
N PRO A 67 20.29 -2.65 10.28
CA PRO A 67 20.66 -2.38 8.89
C PRO A 67 20.29 -0.97 8.41
N ILE A 68 19.37 -0.30 9.12
CA ILE A 68 19.02 1.09 8.87
C ILE A 68 19.14 1.82 10.21
N LEU A 69 20.25 2.54 10.39
CA LEU A 69 20.54 3.30 11.62
C LEU A 69 19.56 4.45 11.84
N SER A 70 18.94 4.97 10.77
CA SER A 70 17.85 5.94 10.81
C SER A 70 17.09 5.91 9.49
N ARG A 71 15.79 5.64 9.52
CA ARG A 71 14.91 5.74 8.34
C ARG A 71 14.75 7.19 7.87
N ASN A 72 14.99 8.15 8.75
CA ASN A 72 14.76 9.58 8.49
C ASN A 72 15.98 10.28 7.89
N SER A 73 17.21 9.80 8.13
CA SER A 73 18.41 10.46 7.62
C SER A 73 18.54 10.43 6.09
N PHE A 74 17.96 9.41 5.43
CA PHE A 74 17.97 9.32 3.97
C PHE A 74 17.08 10.36 3.28
N TYR A 75 16.14 10.97 3.98
CA TYR A 75 15.22 11.96 3.40
C TYR A 75 15.72 13.41 3.54
N ASP A 76 16.63 13.68 4.49
CA ASP A 76 17.20 15.01 4.69
C ASP A 76 18.25 15.36 3.62
N ASP A 77 19.07 14.39 3.19
CA ASP A 77 20.06 14.59 2.10
C ASP A 77 19.41 14.87 0.74
N ALA A 78 18.19 14.38 0.51
CA ALA A 78 17.44 14.63 -0.73
C ALA A 78 16.78 16.03 -0.76
N ARG A 79 16.89 16.80 0.33
CA ARG A 79 16.30 18.13 0.49
C ARG A 79 17.32 19.25 0.65
N ALA A 80 18.61 18.94 0.61
CA ALA A 80 19.72 19.89 0.68
C ALA A 80 20.14 20.41 -0.70
#